data_AF-A0A168EW81-F1
#
_entry.id   AF-A0A168EW81-F1
#
_cell.length_a   1.000
_cell.length_b   1.000
_cell.length_c   1.000
_cell.angle_alpha   90.00
_cell.angle_beta   90.00
_cell.angle_gamma   90.00
#
_symmetry.space_group_name_H-M   'P 1'
#
loop_
_entity.id
_entity.type
_entity.pdbx_description
1 polymer ?
#
loop_
_entity_poly.entity_id
_entity_poly.type
_entity_poly.pdbx_seq_one_letter_code
_entity_poly.pdbx_strand_id
1 'polypeptide(L)'
;MSRPRPIEVHVNSKGKKHHIFQKLIHADSEYIFIPVDGKLKTDFFNKGLLDGRKKHLPFFTSLSDCESQWAIVIPHQLVNGQLVNRCFAGVLSLEVTYIIRIKEANAFLENVCMTCEYYGSPQCYLKASFDCGVEDRDRYRDGSWLELQKEIRMERKRLAFPV
;
A
#
# COMPACT_ATOMS: atom_id res chain seq x y z
N MET A 1 -9.71 -3.68 -24.86
CA MET A 1 -9.78 -3.02 -23.53
C MET A 1 -8.82 -3.73 -22.59
N SER A 2 -8.00 -2.98 -21.84
CA SER A 2 -7.15 -3.59 -20.80
C SER A 2 -8.03 -4.18 -19.69
N ARG A 3 -7.63 -5.33 -19.12
CA ARG A 3 -8.37 -5.94 -18.01
C ARG A 3 -8.30 -5.03 -16.76
N PRO A 4 -9.36 -4.99 -15.93
CA PRO A 4 -9.38 -4.25 -14.67
C PRO A 4 -8.15 -4.55 -13.82
N ARG A 5 -7.54 -3.52 -13.21
CA ARG A 5 -6.38 -3.67 -12.33
C ARG A 5 -6.61 -2.91 -11.03
N PRO A 6 -6.08 -3.42 -9.89
CA PRO A 6 -6.13 -2.68 -8.64
C PRO A 6 -5.33 -1.39 -8.77
N ILE A 7 -5.80 -0.36 -8.07
CA ILE A 7 -5.11 0.91 -7.98
C ILE A 7 -3.87 0.69 -7.11
N GLU A 8 -2.69 0.82 -7.71
CA GLU A 8 -1.45 0.74 -6.96
C GLU A 8 -1.26 1.98 -6.11
N VAL A 9 -1.05 1.72 -4.82
CA VAL A 9 -0.87 2.69 -3.74
C VAL A 9 0.38 2.32 -2.97
N HIS A 10 1.27 3.29 -2.79
CA HIS A 10 2.58 3.10 -2.17
C HIS A 10 3.00 4.36 -1.40
N VAL A 11 4.00 4.24 -0.53
CA VAL A 11 4.50 5.33 0.34
C VAL A 11 4.83 6.60 -0.45
N ASN A 12 5.48 6.45 -1.61
CA ASN A 12 5.88 7.57 -2.47
C ASN A 12 4.75 8.11 -3.39
N SER A 13 3.49 7.72 -3.15
CA SER A 13 2.36 8.15 -3.99
C SER A 13 2.16 9.66 -3.86
N LYS A 14 1.50 10.28 -4.84
CA LYS A 14 1.21 11.72 -4.81
C LYS A 14 -0.29 11.98 -4.99
N GLY A 15 -0.75 13.12 -4.46
CA GLY A 15 -2.14 13.58 -4.60
C GLY A 15 -3.15 12.58 -4.01
N LYS A 16 -4.21 12.28 -4.77
CA LYS A 16 -5.30 11.38 -4.33
C LYS A 16 -4.82 10.00 -3.87
N LYS A 17 -3.79 9.44 -4.52
CA LYS A 17 -3.25 8.12 -4.15
C LYS A 17 -2.51 8.14 -2.81
N HIS A 18 -1.80 9.23 -2.50
CA HIS A 18 -1.17 9.42 -1.20
C HIS A 18 -2.22 9.50 -0.10
N HIS A 19 -3.28 10.26 -0.32
CA HIS A 19 -4.38 10.35 0.65
C HIS A 19 -5.04 8.99 0.91
N ILE A 20 -5.23 8.19 -0.14
CA ILE A 20 -5.72 6.81 0.01
C ILE A 20 -4.72 5.99 0.81
N PHE A 21 -3.42 6.03 0.50
CA PHE A 21 -2.39 5.32 1.26
C PHE A 21 -2.49 5.60 2.76
N GLN A 22 -2.54 6.89 3.13
CA GLN A 22 -2.64 7.34 4.52
C GLN A 22 -3.92 6.82 5.20
N LYS A 23 -5.06 6.82 4.50
CA LYS A 23 -6.29 6.20 5.02
C LYS A 23 -6.13 4.71 5.27
N LEU A 24 -5.54 3.98 4.31
CA LEU A 24 -5.37 2.53 4.41
C LEU A 24 -4.53 2.11 5.62
N ILE A 25 -3.49 2.87 5.96
CA ILE A 25 -2.55 2.53 7.05
C ILE A 25 -3.00 3.02 8.44
N HIS A 26 -4.02 3.88 8.53
CA HIS A 26 -4.49 4.47 9.80
C HIS A 26 -5.93 4.12 10.15
N ALA A 27 -6.75 3.69 9.19
CA ALA A 27 -8.12 3.28 9.44
C ALA A 27 -8.21 1.76 9.62
N ASP A 28 -7.60 1.27 10.71
CA ASP A 28 -7.81 -0.11 11.17
C ASP A 28 -9.32 -0.35 11.33
N SER A 29 -9.85 -1.45 10.78
CA SER A 29 -11.27 -1.82 10.67
C SER A 29 -12.10 -1.30 9.48
N GLU A 30 -11.69 -0.25 8.77
CA GLU A 30 -12.44 0.20 7.57
C GLU A 30 -12.09 -0.59 6.30
N TYR A 31 -10.96 -1.30 6.33
CA TYR A 31 -10.41 -2.03 5.21
C TYR A 31 -10.13 -3.49 5.58
N ILE A 32 -10.21 -4.35 4.57
CA ILE A 32 -9.73 -5.73 4.66
C ILE A 32 -8.53 -5.91 3.74
N PHE A 33 -7.58 -6.74 4.19
CA PHE A 33 -6.32 -7.02 3.52
C PHE A 33 -6.29 -8.48 3.11
N ILE A 34 -6.39 -8.75 1.80
CA ILE A 34 -6.25 -10.10 1.25
C ILE A 34 -4.78 -10.33 0.90
N PRO A 35 -4.07 -11.25 1.58
CA PRO A 35 -2.69 -11.58 1.25
C PRO A 35 -2.64 -12.21 -0.15
N VAL A 36 -1.73 -11.71 -0.99
CA VAL A 36 -1.51 -12.29 -2.32
C VAL A 36 -0.04 -12.61 -2.53
N ASP A 37 0.23 -13.84 -2.94
CA ASP A 37 1.54 -14.26 -3.44
C ASP A 37 1.68 -13.89 -4.93
N GLY A 38 2.86 -14.11 -5.51
CA GLY A 38 3.11 -13.80 -6.93
C GLY A 38 2.18 -14.54 -7.90
N LYS A 39 1.79 -15.77 -7.56
CA LYS A 39 0.93 -16.62 -8.39
C LYS A 39 -0.53 -16.14 -8.38
N LEU A 40 -1.09 -15.93 -7.20
CA LEU A 40 -2.45 -15.39 -6.99
C LEU A 40 -2.57 -13.98 -7.55
N LYS A 41 -1.56 -13.13 -7.33
CA LYS A 41 -1.51 -11.79 -7.92
C LYS A 41 -1.64 -11.86 -9.44
N THR A 42 -0.86 -12.73 -10.08
CA THR A 42 -0.90 -12.93 -11.54
C THR A 42 -2.25 -13.45 -12.01
N ASP A 43 -2.82 -14.43 -11.30
CA ASP A 43 -4.14 -15.00 -11.61
C ASP A 43 -5.25 -13.95 -11.52
N PHE A 44 -5.30 -13.16 -10.44
CA PHE A 44 -6.28 -12.08 -10.29
C PHE A 44 -6.12 -11.02 -11.36
N PHE A 45 -4.90 -10.60 -11.68
CA PHE A 45 -4.65 -9.57 -12.69
C PHE A 45 -5.04 -10.05 -14.09
N ASN A 46 -4.83 -11.34 -14.35
CA ASN A 46 -5.34 -11.97 -15.56
C ASN A 46 -6.87 -12.03 -15.54
N LYS A 47 -7.53 -12.35 -14.43
CA LYS A 47 -9.00 -12.42 -14.41
C LYS A 47 -9.68 -11.05 -14.38
N GLY A 48 -9.01 -10.01 -13.89
CA GLY A 48 -9.60 -8.68 -13.66
C GLY A 48 -10.53 -8.62 -12.45
N LEU A 49 -10.59 -9.68 -11.64
CA LEU A 49 -11.51 -9.80 -10.51
C LEU A 49 -10.91 -10.67 -9.41
N LEU A 50 -11.36 -10.42 -8.19
CA LEU A 50 -11.22 -11.33 -7.05
C LEU A 50 -12.41 -12.28 -7.05
N ASP A 51 -12.15 -13.59 -7.11
CA ASP A 51 -13.19 -14.63 -6.98
C ASP A 51 -12.89 -15.52 -5.78
N GLY A 52 -13.62 -15.29 -4.68
CA GLY A 52 -13.55 -16.07 -3.45
C GLY A 52 -14.55 -17.21 -3.36
N ARG A 53 -15.39 -17.42 -4.39
CA ARG A 53 -16.48 -18.43 -4.32
C ARG A 53 -15.96 -19.87 -4.40
N LYS A 54 -14.93 -20.10 -5.22
CA LYS A 54 -14.33 -21.44 -5.41
C LYS A 54 -13.21 -21.74 -4.43
N LYS A 55 -12.51 -20.69 -3.98
CA LYS A 55 -11.41 -20.78 -3.05
C LYS A 55 -11.58 -19.65 -2.05
N HIS A 56 -11.84 -20.00 -0.79
CA HIS A 56 -11.92 -19.01 0.28
C HIS A 56 -10.63 -18.22 0.34
N LEU A 57 -10.75 -16.89 0.26
CA LEU A 57 -9.61 -15.98 0.37
C LEU A 57 -9.54 -15.49 1.81
N PRO A 58 -8.52 -15.89 2.59
CA PRO A 58 -8.37 -15.34 3.94
C PRO A 58 -8.16 -13.82 3.85
N PHE A 59 -8.61 -13.09 4.86
CA PHE A 59 -8.32 -11.67 4.97
C PHE A 59 -7.89 -11.31 6.40
N PHE A 60 -7.16 -10.21 6.49
CA PHE A 60 -6.78 -9.56 7.74
C PHE A 60 -7.48 -8.21 7.85
N THR A 61 -7.71 -7.77 9.08
CA THR A 61 -8.31 -6.45 9.38
C THR A 61 -7.27 -5.40 9.71
N SER A 62 -6.04 -5.81 10.01
CA SER A 62 -4.89 -4.93 10.17
C SER A 62 -3.80 -5.30 9.17
N LEU A 63 -3.06 -4.27 8.76
CA LEU A 63 -1.94 -4.37 7.84
C LEU A 63 -0.76 -5.12 8.49
N SER A 64 -0.54 -4.93 9.79
CA SER A 64 0.54 -5.58 10.57
C SER A 64 0.40 -7.09 10.61
N ASP A 65 -0.83 -7.61 10.56
CA ASP A 65 -1.13 -9.05 10.64
C ASP A 65 -0.92 -9.76 9.30
N CYS A 66 -0.74 -9.01 8.20
CA CYS A 66 -0.62 -9.57 6.86
C CYS A 66 0.82 -9.99 6.58
N GLU A 67 1.12 -11.28 6.66
CA GLU A 67 2.48 -11.81 6.46
C GLU A 67 2.96 -11.86 4.99
N SER A 68 2.11 -11.47 4.03
CA SER A 68 2.45 -11.53 2.60
C SER A 68 3.25 -10.31 2.13
N GLN A 69 4.05 -10.47 1.06
CA GLN A 69 4.73 -9.33 0.42
C GLN A 69 3.75 -8.29 -0.13
N TRP A 70 2.61 -8.74 -0.63
CA TRP A 70 1.58 -7.91 -1.24
C TRP A 70 0.21 -8.21 -0.62
N ALA A 71 -0.61 -7.18 -0.49
CA ALA A 71 -2.01 -7.34 -0.15
C ALA A 71 -2.90 -6.56 -1.12
N ILE A 72 -4.02 -7.18 -1.50
CA ILE A 72 -5.12 -6.46 -2.12
C ILE A 72 -6.00 -5.92 -1.00
N VAL A 73 -6.27 -4.63 -1.05
CA VAL A 73 -6.99 -3.91 -0.01
C VAL A 73 -8.36 -3.51 -0.52
N ILE A 74 -9.37 -3.81 0.27
CA ILE A 74 -10.77 -3.62 -0.10
C ILE A 74 -11.48 -2.87 1.02
N PRO A 75 -12.20 -1.77 0.72
CA PRO A 75 -13.08 -1.12 1.69
C PRO A 75 -14.12 -2.11 2.20
N HIS A 76 -14.29 -2.21 3.52
CA HIS A 76 -15.21 -3.15 4.18
C HIS A 76 -16.66 -2.96 3.69
N GLN A 77 -17.03 -1.73 3.36
CA GLN A 77 -18.35 -1.36 2.83
C GLN A 77 -18.69 -2.09 1.51
N LEU A 78 -17.70 -2.41 0.68
CA LEU A 78 -17.91 -3.06 -0.62
C LEU A 78 -18.14 -4.57 -0.53
N VAL A 79 -17.81 -5.17 0.61
CA VAL A 79 -17.81 -6.63 0.81
C VAL A 79 -18.74 -7.05 1.96
N ASN A 80 -19.61 -6.15 2.40
CA ASN A 80 -20.54 -6.43 3.48
C ASN A 80 -21.48 -7.59 3.09
N GLY A 81 -21.58 -8.62 3.92
CA GLY A 81 -22.30 -9.86 3.60
C GLY A 81 -21.56 -10.87 2.74
N GLN A 82 -20.34 -10.58 2.28
CA GLN A 82 -19.46 -11.51 1.56
C GLN A 82 -18.32 -12.06 2.44
N LEU A 83 -18.28 -11.68 3.71
CA LEU A 83 -17.28 -12.09 4.68
C LEU A 83 -17.85 -13.20 5.58
N VAL A 84 -17.18 -14.34 5.59
CA VAL A 84 -17.56 -15.53 6.38
C VAL A 84 -16.31 -16.07 7.06
N ASN A 85 -16.30 -16.18 8.39
CA ASN A 85 -15.20 -16.78 9.16
C ASN A 85 -13.79 -16.28 8.78
N ARG A 86 -13.60 -14.95 8.68
CA ARG A 86 -12.34 -14.30 8.22
C ARG A 86 -11.90 -14.66 6.80
N CYS A 87 -12.85 -15.12 5.98
CA CYS A 87 -12.64 -15.35 4.55
C CYS A 87 -13.59 -14.48 3.72
N PHE A 88 -13.08 -14.00 2.60
CA PHE A 88 -13.90 -13.42 1.55
C PHE A 88 -14.44 -14.52 0.64
N ALA A 89 -15.77 -14.55 0.50
CA ALA A 89 -16.54 -15.53 -0.27
C ALA A 89 -17.46 -14.83 -1.28
N GLY A 90 -16.91 -13.88 -2.04
CA GLY A 90 -17.64 -13.10 -3.03
C GLY A 90 -16.93 -12.98 -4.37
N VAL A 91 -17.45 -12.11 -5.24
CA VAL A 91 -16.77 -11.66 -6.46
C VAL A 91 -16.69 -10.15 -6.43
N LEU A 92 -15.50 -9.60 -6.70
CA LEU A 92 -15.29 -8.16 -6.75
C LEU A 92 -14.39 -7.79 -7.92
N SER A 93 -14.76 -6.74 -8.67
CA SER A 93 -13.91 -6.18 -9.73
C SER A 93 -12.64 -5.58 -9.14
N LEU A 94 -11.49 -5.77 -9.80
CA LEU A 94 -10.24 -5.18 -9.33
C LEU A 94 -10.19 -3.65 -9.45
N GLU A 95 -11.02 -3.03 -10.29
CA GLU A 95 -11.04 -1.57 -10.48
C GLU A 95 -11.33 -0.77 -9.20
N VAL A 96 -12.09 -1.34 -8.28
CA VAL A 96 -12.48 -0.71 -7.01
C VAL A 96 -11.58 -1.14 -5.84
N THR A 97 -10.49 -1.84 -6.14
CA THR A 97 -9.56 -2.36 -5.14
C THR A 97 -8.22 -1.66 -5.20
N TYR A 98 -7.48 -1.70 -4.11
CA TYR A 98 -6.13 -1.17 -4.03
C TYR A 98 -5.13 -2.31 -3.89
N ILE A 99 -3.88 -2.07 -4.30
CA ILE A 99 -2.79 -3.01 -4.02
C ILE A 99 -1.64 -2.26 -3.36
N ILE A 100 -1.11 -2.85 -2.29
CA ILE A 100 0.00 -2.28 -1.53
C ILE A 100 1.10 -3.33 -1.32
N ARG A 101 2.33 -2.85 -1.13
CA ARG A 101 3.44 -3.64 -0.62
C ARG A 101 3.47 -3.55 0.91
N ILE A 102 3.29 -4.67 1.58
CA ILE A 102 3.17 -4.69 3.05
C ILE A 102 4.48 -4.31 3.72
N LYS A 103 5.62 -4.84 3.24
CA LYS A 103 6.94 -4.51 3.79
C LYS A 103 7.25 -3.01 3.75
N GLU A 104 6.87 -2.33 2.66
CA GLU A 104 7.10 -0.89 2.51
C GLU A 104 6.18 -0.08 3.41
N ALA A 105 4.91 -0.50 3.53
CA ALA A 105 3.94 0.16 4.41
C ALA A 105 4.29 -0.02 5.91
N ASN A 106 4.69 -1.22 6.34
CA ASN A 106 5.15 -1.48 7.71
C ASN A 106 6.41 -0.66 8.03
N ALA A 107 7.39 -0.63 7.13
CA ALA A 107 8.59 0.19 7.31
C ALA A 107 8.24 1.69 7.43
N PHE A 108 7.24 2.18 6.71
CA PHE A 108 6.76 3.56 6.87
C PHE A 108 6.13 3.79 8.24
N LEU A 109 5.29 2.87 8.71
CA LEU A 109 4.67 2.98 10.04
C LEU A 109 5.72 3.00 11.15
N GLU A 110 6.70 2.08 11.12
CA GLU A 110 7.76 1.96 12.11
C GLU A 110 8.69 3.19 12.16
N ASN A 111 9.07 3.75 11.00
CA ASN A 111 10.08 4.81 10.94
C ASN A 111 9.51 6.22 11.01
N VAL A 112 8.31 6.43 10.46
CA VAL A 112 7.77 7.77 10.19
C VAL A 112 6.54 8.09 11.03
N CYS A 113 5.68 7.10 11.29
CA CYS A 113 4.44 7.36 12.02
C CYS A 113 4.60 7.23 13.54
N MET A 114 5.42 6.28 14.01
CA MET A 114 5.69 6.08 15.44
C MET A 114 6.45 7.25 16.10
N THR A 115 7.05 8.14 15.31
CA THR A 115 7.73 9.36 15.77
C THR A 115 6.82 10.59 15.76
N CYS A 116 5.55 10.44 15.37
CA CYS A 116 4.57 11.51 15.41
C CYS A 116 3.94 11.63 16.80
N GLU A 117 3.97 12.84 17.39
CA GLU A 117 3.38 13.13 18.71
C GLU A 117 1.87 12.83 18.81
N TYR A 118 1.19 12.72 17.67
CA TYR A 118 -0.25 12.46 17.59
C TYR A 118 -0.61 10.99 17.34
N TYR A 119 0.38 10.10 17.20
CA TYR A 119 0.19 8.67 16.92
C TYR A 119 -0.85 8.02 17.88
N GLY A 120 -1.77 7.23 17.32
CA GLY A 120 -2.81 6.53 18.08
C GLY A 120 -3.99 7.38 18.56
N SER A 121 -4.04 8.69 18.25
CA SER A 121 -5.15 9.57 18.60
C SER A 121 -6.02 9.94 17.38
N PRO A 122 -7.30 10.33 17.57
CA PRO A 122 -8.11 10.92 16.47
C PRO A 122 -7.47 12.19 15.87
N GLN A 123 -6.58 12.86 16.62
CA GLN A 123 -5.83 14.02 16.14
C GLN A 123 -4.66 13.64 15.22
N CYS A 124 -4.24 12.37 15.17
CA CYS A 124 -3.26 11.87 14.19
C CYS A 124 -3.75 12.14 12.76
N TYR A 125 -5.05 11.94 12.52
CA TYR A 125 -5.68 12.17 11.23
C TYR A 125 -6.00 13.66 10.96
N LEU A 126 -6.19 14.47 12.01
CA LEU A 126 -6.67 15.86 11.88
C LEU A 126 -5.56 16.92 11.98
N LYS A 127 -4.47 16.63 12.70
CA LYS A 127 -3.40 17.58 13.07
C LYS A 127 -2.01 17.17 12.64
N ALA A 128 -1.76 15.89 12.34
CA ALA A 128 -0.63 15.61 11.47
C ALA A 128 -1.00 16.30 10.15
N SER A 129 -0.27 17.36 9.79
CA SER A 129 -0.12 17.72 8.39
C SER A 129 0.10 16.39 7.68
N PHE A 130 -0.75 16.05 6.70
CA PHE A 130 -0.81 14.78 5.94
C PHE A 130 0.48 14.44 5.15
N ASP A 131 1.56 15.04 5.60
CA ASP A 131 2.89 15.27 5.10
C ASP A 131 3.89 14.96 6.23
N CYS A 132 3.81 13.79 6.85
CA CYS A 132 4.99 13.18 7.53
C CYS A 132 6.11 12.84 6.52
N GLY A 133 6.32 13.69 5.51
CA GLY A 133 7.31 13.60 4.44
C GLY A 133 7.59 14.94 3.76
N VAL A 134 6.96 16.06 4.19
CA VAL A 134 7.38 17.39 3.70
C VAL A 134 8.67 17.85 4.39
N GLU A 135 8.94 17.41 5.63
CA GLU A 135 10.23 17.70 6.26
C GLU A 135 11.41 16.98 5.59
N ASP A 136 11.20 15.81 4.96
CA ASP A 136 12.28 15.13 4.23
C ASP A 136 12.57 15.79 2.87
N ARG A 137 11.56 16.31 2.18
CA ARG A 137 11.80 16.97 0.89
C ARG A 137 12.61 18.27 1.04
N ASP A 138 12.43 18.99 2.14
CA ASP A 138 13.19 20.21 2.45
C ASP A 138 14.48 19.93 3.25
N ARG A 139 14.56 18.87 4.09
CA ARG A 139 15.84 18.44 4.71
C ARG A 139 16.84 17.87 3.71
N TYR A 140 16.39 17.16 2.68
CA TYR A 140 17.28 16.53 1.69
C TYR A 140 17.48 17.35 0.41
N ARG A 141 17.01 18.60 0.39
CA ARG A 141 17.31 19.52 -0.71
C ARG A 141 18.80 19.83 -0.78
N ASP A 142 19.47 19.88 0.38
CA ASP A 142 20.88 20.28 0.54
C ASP A 142 21.75 19.22 1.28
N GLY A 143 21.26 17.98 1.47
CA GLY A 143 21.97 16.93 2.21
C GLY A 143 22.78 15.96 1.34
N SER A 144 23.89 15.44 1.89
CA SER A 144 24.83 14.47 1.27
C SER A 144 24.19 13.21 0.69
N TRP A 145 22.97 12.87 1.12
CA TRP A 145 22.20 11.74 0.60
C TRP A 145 21.73 11.94 -0.85
N LEU A 146 21.37 13.17 -1.24
CA LEU A 146 20.97 13.48 -2.62
C LEU A 146 22.17 13.39 -3.57
N GLU A 147 23.36 13.78 -3.10
CA GLU A 147 24.62 13.64 -3.82
C GLU A 147 24.99 12.17 -3.98
N LEU A 148 24.91 11.37 -2.91
CA LEU A 148 25.11 9.93 -2.95
C LEU A 148 24.17 9.24 -3.96
N GLN A 149 22.89 9.65 -4.01
CA GLN A 149 21.94 9.11 -4.99
C GLN A 149 22.22 9.58 -6.43
N LYS A 150 22.75 10.79 -6.63
CA LYS A 150 23.22 11.27 -7.94
C LYS A 150 24.44 10.48 -8.40
N GLU A 151 25.39 10.21 -7.50
CA GLU A 151 26.57 9.39 -7.77
C GLU A 151 26.20 7.96 -8.14
N ILE A 152 25.34 7.30 -7.35
CA ILE A 152 24.83 5.95 -7.65
C ILE A 152 24.10 5.93 -9.00
N ARG A 153 23.35 6.99 -9.37
CA ARG A 153 22.72 7.10 -10.70
C ARG A 153 23.74 7.29 -11.81
N MET A 154 24.81 8.05 -11.59
CA MET A 154 25.88 8.25 -12.56
C MET A 154 26.69 6.96 -12.78
N GLU A 155 27.01 6.22 -11.72
CA GLU A 155 27.67 4.91 -11.83
C GLU A 155 26.80 3.91 -12.58
N ARG A 156 25.51 3.82 -12.26
CA ARG A 156 24.57 2.96 -12.99
C ARG A 156 24.47 3.32 -14.47
N LYS A 157 24.52 4.62 -14.81
CA LYS A 157 24.54 5.07 -16.21
C LYS A 157 25.85 4.70 -16.92
N ARG A 158 27.00 4.83 -16.25
CA ARG A 158 28.31 4.41 -16.79
C ARG A 158 28.38 2.90 -17.04
N LEU A 159 27.78 2.11 -16.16
CA LEU A 159 27.72 0.64 -16.31
C LEU A 159 26.74 0.21 -17.41
N ALA A 160 25.65 0.96 -17.62
CA ALA A 160 24.64 0.66 -18.65
C ALA A 160 25.05 1.13 -20.06
N PHE A 161 25.93 2.13 -20.17
CA PHE A 161 26.49 2.63 -21.41
C PHE A 161 28.01 2.76 -21.28
N PRO A 162 28.77 1.66 -21.40
CA PRO A 162 30.21 1.72 -21.44
C PRO A 162 30.64 2.44 -22.73
N VAL A 163 31.50 3.45 -22.59
CA VAL A 163 32.22 4.07 -23.73
C VAL A 163 33.41 3.19 -24.08
#